data_AF-A0A926B646-F1
#
_entry.id   AF-A0A926B646-F1
#
_cell.length_a   1.000
_cell.length_b   1.000
_cell.length_c   1.000
_cell.angle_alpha   90.00
_cell.angle_beta   90.00
_cell.angle_gamma   90.00
#
_symmetry.space_group_name_H-M   'P 1'
#
loop_
_entity.id
_entity.type
_entity.pdbx_description
1 polymer ?
#
loop_
_entity_poly.entity_id
_entity_poly.type
_entity_poly.pdbx_seq_one_letter_code
_entity_poly.pdbx_strand_id
1 'polypeptide(L)'
;GSAVLLAQADPADAAGAAGAAPASTAISPEDYARRVQELTAGTQEEQLGWLATAGKHFIGVFQKGGEVFLGFVTGIIPTLVVLMTAFYAVTGLIGEERVHGVARAAGRIALTRYTVLPVLSVFFLTNPMAYTFGTFLEEKHKPAFYDSAVSFVHPILGLFPHANPGEYFVWGGVLVALLELERNGTLPAGYHINLAIYYFIVGVVVILLKGIVTERITAMIARREGVTL
;
A
#
# COMPACT_ATOMS: atom_id res chain seq x y z
N GLY A 1 39.61 -43.15 12.58
CA GLY A 1 39.69 -44.32 11.68
C GLY A 1 38.32 -44.47 11.04
N SER A 2 38.19 -44.70 9.74
CA SER A 2 39.14 -45.34 8.84
C SER A 2 39.01 -44.76 7.44
N ALA A 3 40.17 -44.50 6.84
CA ALA A 3 40.36 -44.50 5.40
C ALA A 3 40.45 -45.95 4.88
N VAL A 4 40.41 -46.08 3.56
CA VAL A 4 40.80 -47.24 2.73
C VAL A 4 39.69 -48.25 2.43
N LEU A 5 39.16 -48.19 1.20
CA LEU A 5 39.41 -49.24 0.21
C LEU A 5 39.01 -48.76 -1.20
N LEU A 6 40.00 -48.23 -1.93
CA LEU A 6 40.01 -48.23 -3.38
C LEU A 6 40.72 -49.51 -3.84
N ALA A 7 40.15 -50.13 -4.88
CA ALA A 7 40.80 -50.84 -5.99
C ALA A 7 40.25 -52.25 -6.27
N GLN A 8 40.04 -52.48 -7.57
CA GLN A 8 39.97 -53.75 -8.32
C GLN A 8 38.57 -54.27 -8.71
N ALA A 9 38.19 -54.02 -9.96
CA ALA A 9 37.60 -55.00 -10.87
C ALA A 9 37.93 -54.60 -12.34
N ASP A 10 38.26 -55.60 -13.15
CA ASP A 10 39.02 -55.61 -14.41
C ASP A 10 38.35 -54.98 -15.66
N PRO A 11 39.11 -54.63 -16.72
CA PRO A 11 38.62 -54.13 -18.00
C PRO A 11 38.19 -55.23 -19.00
N ALA A 12 37.76 -56.41 -18.53
CA ALA A 12 37.52 -57.59 -19.39
C ALA A 12 36.07 -57.81 -19.85
N ASP A 13 35.09 -57.02 -19.43
CA ASP A 13 33.68 -57.19 -19.85
C ASP A 13 33.35 -56.44 -21.17
N ALA A 14 34.33 -56.36 -22.06
CA ALA A 14 34.19 -55.82 -23.41
C ALA A 14 34.24 -56.95 -24.45
N ALA A 15 33.20 -57.78 -24.56
CA ALA A 15 32.91 -58.53 -25.80
C ALA A 15 31.58 -59.29 -25.71
N GLY A 16 30.50 -58.73 -26.26
CA GLY A 16 29.31 -59.56 -26.53
C GLY A 16 27.99 -58.85 -26.73
N ALA A 17 27.85 -58.02 -27.78
CA ALA A 17 26.63 -57.89 -28.59
C ALA A 17 26.79 -56.75 -29.61
N ALA A 18 27.41 -57.07 -30.76
CA ALA A 18 27.19 -56.29 -31.97
C ALA A 18 25.75 -56.57 -32.47
N GLY A 19 24.95 -55.53 -32.66
CA GLY A 19 23.67 -55.67 -33.37
C GLY A 19 22.51 -54.77 -32.94
N ALA A 20 22.70 -53.46 -32.80
CA ALA A 20 21.64 -52.46 -33.02
C ALA A 20 22.27 -51.08 -33.19
N ALA A 21 22.14 -50.47 -34.36
CA ALA A 21 22.45 -49.06 -34.53
C ALA A 21 21.50 -48.26 -33.60
N PRO A 22 22.01 -47.39 -32.70
CA PRO A 22 21.12 -46.50 -31.98
C PRO A 22 20.50 -45.55 -32.99
N ALA A 23 19.16 -45.59 -33.10
CA ALA A 23 18.41 -44.58 -33.82
C ALA A 23 18.85 -43.20 -33.32
N SER A 24 19.45 -42.40 -34.20
CA SER A 24 19.88 -41.04 -33.89
C SER A 24 18.65 -40.16 -33.71
N THR A 25 18.05 -40.18 -32.52
CA THR A 25 17.02 -39.22 -32.07
C THR A 25 17.64 -37.88 -31.68
N ALA A 26 18.63 -37.41 -32.43
CA ALA A 26 19.08 -36.04 -32.36
C ALA A 26 18.28 -35.26 -33.42
N ILE A 27 17.13 -34.72 -33.01
CA ILE A 27 16.44 -33.69 -33.81
C ILE A 27 17.45 -32.54 -33.94
N SER A 28 17.89 -32.25 -35.16
CA SER A 28 18.80 -31.13 -35.37
C SER A 28 18.07 -29.83 -34.96
N PRO A 29 18.77 -28.82 -34.42
CA PRO A 29 18.16 -27.52 -34.09
C PRO A 29 17.38 -26.91 -35.25
N GLU A 30 17.80 -27.21 -36.48
CA GLU A 30 17.17 -26.76 -37.72
C GLU A 30 15.87 -27.52 -38.00
N ASP A 31 15.81 -28.82 -37.72
CA ASP A 31 14.59 -29.63 -37.83
C ASP A 31 13.56 -29.25 -36.75
N TYR A 32 14.00 -28.86 -35.56
CA TYR A 32 13.11 -28.30 -34.53
C TYR A 32 12.56 -26.93 -34.96
N ALA A 33 13.43 -26.03 -35.47
CA ALA A 33 13.03 -24.73 -35.96
C ALA A 33 12.02 -24.82 -37.12
N ARG A 34 12.21 -25.75 -38.05
CA ARG A 34 11.29 -26.00 -39.16
C ARG A 34 9.93 -26.52 -38.68
N ARG A 35 9.91 -27.45 -37.71
CA ARG A 35 8.66 -27.98 -37.13
C ARG A 35 7.89 -26.91 -36.33
N VAL A 36 8.59 -26.02 -35.63
CA VAL A 36 7.97 -24.88 -34.95
C VAL A 36 7.36 -23.91 -35.97
N GLN A 37 8.03 -23.64 -37.10
CA GLN A 37 7.47 -22.82 -38.17
C GLN A 37 6.27 -23.48 -38.88
N GLU A 38 6.32 -24.79 -39.13
CA GLU A 38 5.20 -25.55 -39.72
C GLU A 38 3.97 -25.62 -38.78
N LEU A 39 4.18 -25.73 -37.47
CA LEU A 39 3.12 -25.66 -36.45
C LEU A 39 2.53 -24.25 -36.28
N THR A 40 3.30 -23.21 -36.62
CA THR A 40 2.86 -21.81 -36.55
C THR A 40 1.96 -21.42 -37.73
N ALA A 41 2.05 -22.12 -38.86
CA ALA A 41 1.34 -21.76 -40.10
C ALA A 41 -0.13 -22.20 -40.19
N GLY A 42 -0.67 -22.93 -39.22
CA GLY A 42 -2.02 -23.48 -39.29
C GLY A 42 -2.84 -23.30 -38.00
N THR A 43 -3.79 -22.37 -38.01
CA THR A 43 -4.95 -22.35 -37.08
C THR A 43 -4.68 -22.08 -35.59
N GLN A 44 -3.52 -21.51 -35.25
CA GLN A 44 -3.21 -21.08 -33.87
C GLN A 44 -3.03 -19.56 -33.69
N GLU A 45 -3.15 -18.75 -34.75
CA GLU A 45 -2.99 -17.29 -34.62
C GLU A 45 -4.16 -16.60 -33.91
N GLU A 46 -5.38 -17.14 -33.97
CA GLU A 46 -6.54 -16.48 -33.40
C GLU A 46 -6.69 -16.75 -31.89
N GLN A 47 -6.47 -18.00 -31.45
CA GLN A 47 -6.54 -18.37 -30.02
C GLN A 47 -5.32 -17.91 -29.21
N LEU A 48 -4.11 -18.00 -29.77
CA LEU A 48 -2.94 -17.35 -29.16
C LEU A 48 -2.99 -15.83 -29.35
N GLY A 49 -3.67 -15.32 -30.36
CA GLY A 49 -3.82 -13.89 -30.61
C GLY A 49 -4.57 -13.17 -29.49
N TRP A 50 -5.74 -13.67 -29.08
CA TRP A 50 -6.49 -13.06 -27.97
C TRP A 50 -5.80 -13.29 -26.61
N LEU A 51 -5.18 -14.46 -26.38
CA LEU A 51 -4.41 -14.73 -25.15
C LEU A 51 -3.14 -13.87 -25.06
N ALA A 52 -2.41 -13.70 -26.16
CA ALA A 52 -1.24 -12.84 -26.23
C ALA A 52 -1.63 -11.36 -26.11
N THR A 53 -2.75 -10.95 -26.69
CA THR A 53 -3.29 -9.59 -26.55
C THR A 53 -3.75 -9.33 -25.13
N ALA A 54 -4.48 -10.27 -24.51
CA ALA A 54 -4.86 -10.22 -23.10
C ALA A 54 -3.62 -10.17 -22.19
N GLY A 55 -2.59 -10.99 -22.46
CA GLY A 55 -1.32 -10.98 -21.75
C GLY A 55 -0.56 -9.66 -21.90
N LYS A 56 -0.53 -9.07 -23.10
CA LYS A 56 0.07 -7.75 -23.36
C LYS A 56 -0.67 -6.64 -22.60
N HIS A 57 -2.00 -6.64 -22.60
CA HIS A 57 -2.78 -5.68 -21.82
C HIS A 57 -2.60 -5.89 -20.32
N PHE A 58 -2.58 -7.13 -19.86
CA PHE A 58 -2.33 -7.47 -18.46
C PHE A 58 -0.98 -6.93 -17.99
N ILE A 59 0.13 -7.31 -18.66
CA ILE A 59 1.47 -6.81 -18.33
C ILE A 59 1.57 -5.30 -18.53
N GLY A 60 0.90 -4.74 -19.54
CA GLY A 60 0.85 -3.30 -19.77
C GLY A 60 0.28 -2.52 -18.58
N VAL A 61 -0.75 -3.05 -17.91
CA VAL A 61 -1.29 -2.45 -16.67
C VAL A 61 -0.24 -2.45 -15.55
N PHE A 62 0.51 -3.54 -15.36
CA PHE A 62 1.58 -3.59 -14.35
C PHE A 62 2.76 -2.67 -14.68
N GLN A 63 3.15 -2.58 -15.97
CA GLN A 63 4.18 -1.66 -16.41
C GLN A 63 3.78 -0.20 -16.15
N LYS A 64 2.55 0.17 -16.50
CA LYS A 64 2.01 1.51 -16.20
C LYS A 64 1.91 1.77 -14.71
N GLY A 65 1.48 0.80 -13.91
CA GLY A 65 1.52 0.88 -12.45
C GLY A 65 2.93 1.10 -11.90
N GLY A 66 3.93 0.41 -12.47
CA GLY A 66 5.33 0.58 -12.14
C GLY A 66 5.88 1.98 -12.47
N GLU A 67 5.52 2.53 -13.64
CA GLU A 67 5.87 3.90 -14.04
C GLU A 67 5.31 4.93 -13.04
N VAL A 68 4.04 4.77 -12.62
CA VAL A 68 3.39 5.64 -11.62
C VAL A 68 4.11 5.54 -10.27
N PHE A 69 4.42 4.32 -9.81
CA PHE A 69 5.14 4.10 -8.56
C PHE A 69 6.54 4.74 -8.58
N LEU A 70 7.30 4.55 -9.67
CA LEU A 70 8.59 5.21 -9.85
C LEU A 70 8.46 6.74 -9.86
N GLY A 71 7.36 7.26 -10.41
CA GLY A 71 7.03 8.68 -10.34
C GLY A 71 6.86 9.18 -8.90
N PHE A 72 6.26 8.39 -8.01
CA PHE A 72 6.19 8.74 -6.59
C PHE A 72 7.54 8.66 -5.90
N VAL A 73 8.32 7.60 -6.15
CA VAL A 73 9.65 7.38 -5.55
C VAL A 73 10.64 8.48 -5.94
N THR A 74 10.61 8.95 -7.19
CA THR A 74 11.49 10.01 -7.69
C THR A 74 10.95 11.42 -7.47
N GLY A 75 9.63 11.56 -7.30
CA GLY A 75 8.96 12.84 -7.14
C GLY A 75 8.69 13.20 -5.68
N ILE A 76 7.48 12.90 -5.22
CA ILE A 76 6.96 13.45 -3.96
C ILE A 76 7.52 12.74 -2.71
N ILE A 77 7.85 11.45 -2.78
CA ILE A 77 8.28 10.68 -1.60
C ILE A 77 9.51 11.29 -0.91
N PRO A 78 10.61 11.66 -1.60
CA PRO A 78 11.74 12.32 -0.97
C PRO A 78 11.36 13.62 -0.25
N THR A 79 10.48 14.42 -0.88
CA THR A 79 9.97 15.66 -0.28
C THR A 79 9.20 15.38 1.01
N LEU A 80 8.36 14.34 1.01
CA LEU A 80 7.62 13.92 2.21
C LEU A 80 8.55 13.47 3.33
N VAL A 81 9.62 12.72 3.02
CA VAL A 81 10.60 12.29 4.04
C VAL A 81 11.26 13.48 4.71
N VAL A 82 11.74 14.46 3.93
CA VAL A 82 12.32 15.70 4.48
C VAL A 82 11.29 16.48 5.30
N LEU A 83 10.06 16.59 4.80
CA LEU A 83 8.97 17.25 5.50
C LEU A 83 8.64 16.58 6.82
N MET A 84 8.60 15.24 6.88
CA MET A 84 8.43 14.49 8.12
C MET A 84 9.56 14.78 9.11
N THR A 85 10.82 14.77 8.65
CA THR A 85 11.96 15.09 9.52
C THR A 85 11.85 16.50 10.10
N ALA A 86 11.47 17.48 9.29
CA ALA A 86 11.27 18.85 9.74
C ALA A 86 10.11 18.96 10.74
N PHE A 87 8.96 18.32 10.48
CA PHE A 87 7.85 18.30 11.42
C PHE A 87 8.19 17.60 12.72
N TYR A 88 8.91 16.48 12.69
CA TYR A 88 9.39 15.80 13.90
C TYR A 88 10.35 16.66 14.72
N ALA A 89 11.19 17.46 14.06
CA ALA A 89 12.03 18.43 14.76
C ALA A 89 11.18 19.55 15.41
N VAL A 90 10.17 20.07 14.71
CA VAL A 90 9.26 21.10 15.23
C VAL A 90 8.45 20.59 16.42
N THR A 91 7.89 19.38 16.36
CA THR A 91 7.15 18.81 17.48
C THR A 91 8.06 18.51 18.68
N GLY A 92 9.28 18.03 18.44
CA GLY A 92 10.30 17.91 19.48
C GLY A 92 10.64 19.25 20.15
N LEU A 93 10.65 20.35 19.40
CA LEU A 93 10.89 21.71 19.91
C LEU A 93 9.69 22.31 20.66
N ILE A 94 8.45 22.03 20.23
CA ILE A 94 7.23 22.46 20.92
C ILE A 94 7.12 21.84 22.32
N GLY A 95 7.68 20.64 22.48
CA GLY A 95 7.72 19.91 23.74
C GLY A 95 6.39 19.19 24.03
N GLU A 96 6.50 17.97 24.54
CA GLU A 96 5.35 17.13 24.90
C GLU A 96 4.39 17.83 25.87
N GLU A 97 4.89 18.67 26.80
CA GLU A 97 4.06 19.40 27.76
C GLU A 97 2.99 20.31 27.14
N ARG A 98 3.33 21.06 26.07
CA ARG A 98 2.36 21.97 25.46
C ARG A 98 1.28 21.20 24.71
N VAL A 99 1.70 20.11 24.09
CA VAL A 99 0.82 19.17 23.40
C VAL A 99 -0.13 18.48 24.41
N HIS A 100 0.37 18.09 25.58
CA HIS A 100 -0.45 17.54 26.68
C HIS A 100 -1.47 18.54 27.22
N GLY A 101 -1.10 19.83 27.34
CA GLY A 101 -2.01 20.89 27.75
C GLY A 101 -3.20 21.05 26.80
N VAL A 102 -2.94 21.03 25.49
CA VAL A 102 -3.98 21.10 24.45
C VAL A 102 -4.85 19.84 24.46
N ALA A 103 -4.26 18.65 24.63
CA ALA A 103 -5.02 17.39 24.71
C ALA A 103 -6.00 17.37 25.89
N ARG A 104 -5.56 17.82 27.08
CA ARG A 104 -6.40 17.94 28.28
C ARG A 104 -7.53 18.96 28.10
N ALA A 105 -7.24 20.07 27.42
CA ALA A 105 -8.24 21.09 27.12
C ALA A 105 -9.27 20.62 26.07
N ALA A 106 -8.81 19.99 24.99
CA ALA A 106 -9.64 19.46 23.91
C ALA A 106 -10.48 18.24 24.35
N GLY A 107 -10.05 17.50 25.37
CA GLY A 107 -10.80 16.39 25.95
C GLY A 107 -12.07 16.78 26.69
N ARG A 108 -12.35 18.07 26.95
CA ARG A 108 -13.52 18.51 27.74
C ARG A 108 -14.85 18.49 26.99
N ILE A 109 -14.85 18.69 25.67
CA ILE A 109 -16.07 18.76 24.86
C ILE A 109 -16.04 17.63 23.82
N ALA A 110 -17.15 16.90 23.64
CA ALA A 110 -17.23 15.79 22.68
C ALA A 110 -16.85 16.22 21.25
N LEU A 111 -17.26 17.43 20.84
CA LEU A 111 -16.89 18.02 19.56
C LEU A 111 -15.38 18.15 19.42
N THR A 112 -14.70 18.78 20.38
CA THR A 112 -13.24 19.00 20.31
C THR A 112 -12.46 17.70 20.47
N ARG A 113 -12.99 16.72 21.22
CA ARG A 113 -12.35 15.43 21.44
C ARG A 113 -12.32 14.54 20.20
N TYR A 114 -13.35 14.61 19.35
CA TYR A 114 -13.46 13.75 18.17
C TYR A 114 -13.27 14.46 16.83
N THR A 115 -13.08 15.79 16.84
CA THR A 115 -12.66 16.54 15.64
C THR A 115 -11.30 17.16 15.83
N VAL A 116 -11.20 18.19 16.66
CA VAL A 116 -9.97 19.00 16.81
C VAL A 116 -8.80 18.13 17.26
N LEU A 117 -8.99 17.29 18.28
CA LEU A 117 -7.91 16.47 18.81
C LEU A 117 -7.40 15.47 17.75
N PRO A 118 -8.22 14.61 17.10
CA PRO A 118 -7.76 13.75 16.02
C PRO A 118 -7.09 14.49 14.86
N VAL A 119 -7.66 15.61 14.42
CA VAL A 119 -7.09 16.42 13.32
C VAL A 119 -5.69 16.90 13.68
N LEU A 120 -5.51 17.47 14.87
CA LEU A 120 -4.21 17.95 15.34
C LEU A 120 -3.24 16.78 15.55
N SER A 121 -3.68 15.68 16.15
CA SER A 121 -2.85 14.50 16.38
C SER A 121 -2.32 13.93 15.07
N VAL A 122 -3.19 13.74 14.07
CA VAL A 122 -2.81 13.19 12.76
C VAL A 122 -1.94 14.17 11.98
N PHE A 123 -2.24 15.46 12.03
CA PHE A 123 -1.46 16.49 11.35
C PHE A 123 -0.03 16.60 11.91
N PHE A 124 0.14 16.62 13.24
CA PHE A 124 1.44 16.85 13.86
C PHE A 124 2.26 15.60 14.13
N LEU A 125 1.63 14.51 14.59
CA LEU A 125 2.35 13.28 14.95
C LEU A 125 2.35 12.24 13.85
N THR A 126 1.47 12.35 12.85
CA THR A 126 1.36 11.40 11.73
C THR A 126 0.99 9.98 12.17
N ASN A 127 0.65 9.10 11.23
CA ASN A 127 0.45 7.67 11.53
C ASN A 127 1.82 6.98 11.77
N PRO A 128 2.02 6.13 12.82
CA PRO A 128 1.10 5.73 13.89
C PRO A 128 1.19 6.54 15.17
N MET A 129 2.09 7.53 15.26
CA MET A 129 2.29 8.24 16.53
C MET A 129 1.09 9.09 16.96
N ALA A 130 0.20 9.48 16.05
CA ALA A 130 -1.05 10.19 16.36
C ALA A 130 -1.90 9.47 17.43
N TYR A 131 -1.84 8.15 17.52
CA TYR A 131 -2.62 7.37 18.49
C TYR A 131 -2.13 7.54 19.94
N THR A 132 -0.89 8.00 20.13
CA THR A 132 -0.32 8.24 21.48
C THR A 132 -1.10 9.28 22.27
N PHE A 133 -1.77 10.23 21.60
CA PHE A 133 -2.65 11.19 22.27
C PHE A 133 -3.82 10.53 23.01
N GLY A 134 -4.25 9.35 22.56
CA GLY A 134 -5.31 8.59 23.21
C GLY A 134 -4.94 8.17 24.64
N THR A 135 -3.65 8.08 24.97
CA THR A 135 -3.19 7.75 26.34
C THR A 135 -3.57 8.82 27.36
N PHE A 136 -3.79 10.07 26.93
CA PHE A 136 -4.15 11.19 27.80
C PHE A 136 -5.66 11.35 28.01
N LEU A 137 -6.48 10.55 27.32
CA LEU A 137 -7.93 10.55 27.48
C LEU A 137 -8.36 9.56 28.57
N GLU A 138 -9.51 9.82 29.18
CA GLU A 138 -10.18 8.85 30.06
C GLU A 138 -10.45 7.53 29.31
N GLU A 139 -10.39 6.39 29.99
CA GLU A 139 -10.44 5.06 29.36
C GLU A 139 -11.67 4.89 28.45
N LYS A 140 -12.84 5.34 28.92
CA LYS A 140 -14.10 5.34 28.15
C LYS A 140 -14.06 6.11 26.82
N HIS A 141 -13.09 6.99 26.61
CA HIS A 141 -12.98 7.82 25.41
C HIS A 141 -11.88 7.38 24.45
N LYS A 142 -10.96 6.49 24.88
CA LYS A 142 -9.85 6.01 24.05
C LYS A 142 -10.32 5.27 22.79
N PRO A 143 -11.32 4.37 22.84
CA PRO A 143 -11.80 3.69 21.64
C PRO A 143 -12.38 4.65 20.60
N ALA A 144 -13.17 5.63 21.04
CA ALA A 144 -13.78 6.64 20.17
C ALA A 144 -12.74 7.58 19.56
N PHE A 145 -11.72 7.96 20.32
CA PHE A 145 -10.60 8.74 19.80
C PHE A 145 -9.80 7.95 18.75
N TYR A 146 -9.48 6.69 19.05
CA TYR A 146 -8.75 5.83 18.11
C TYR A 146 -9.51 5.69 16.78
N ASP A 147 -10.81 5.40 16.84
CA ASP A 147 -11.67 5.29 15.66
C ASP A 147 -11.75 6.61 14.86
N SER A 148 -11.79 7.75 15.56
CA SER A 148 -11.76 9.07 14.92
C SER A 148 -10.41 9.35 14.24
N ALA A 149 -9.29 9.08 14.93
CA ALA A 149 -7.95 9.33 14.42
C ALA A 149 -7.61 8.44 13.22
N VAL A 150 -7.84 7.12 13.32
CA VAL A 150 -7.58 6.18 12.23
C VAL A 150 -8.43 6.49 11.00
N SER A 151 -9.67 6.95 11.20
CA SER A 151 -10.54 7.34 10.08
C SER A 151 -10.08 8.64 9.40
N PHE A 152 -9.28 9.48 10.08
CA PHE A 152 -8.80 10.75 9.53
C PHE A 152 -7.48 10.65 8.74
N VAL A 153 -6.74 9.54 8.87
CA VAL A 153 -5.40 9.40 8.27
C VAL A 153 -5.39 9.40 6.72
N HIS A 154 -6.54 9.26 6.06
CA HIS A 154 -6.64 9.32 4.60
C HIS A 154 -7.33 10.59 4.08
N PRO A 155 -8.44 11.07 4.67
CA PRO A 155 -9.07 12.33 4.27
C PRO A 155 -8.13 13.54 4.26
N ILE A 156 -7.11 13.53 5.12
CA ILE A 156 -6.13 14.61 5.24
C ILE A 156 -5.09 14.63 4.10
N LEU A 157 -4.85 13.50 3.44
CA LEU A 157 -3.71 13.30 2.53
C LEU A 157 -3.74 14.18 1.29
N GLY A 158 -4.92 14.59 0.84
CA GLY A 158 -5.06 15.46 -0.32
C GLY A 158 -4.51 16.87 -0.10
N LEU A 159 -4.51 17.34 1.15
CA LEU A 159 -3.99 18.66 1.52
C LEU A 159 -2.63 18.55 2.21
N PHE A 160 -2.45 17.53 3.05
CA PHE A 160 -1.27 17.37 3.89
C PHE A 160 -0.70 15.96 3.76
N PRO A 161 0.10 15.71 2.71
CA PRO A 161 0.62 14.38 2.41
C PRO A 161 1.60 13.84 3.46
N HIS A 162 2.20 14.71 4.28
CA HIS A 162 3.09 14.33 5.38
C HIS A 162 2.37 13.64 6.56
N ALA A 163 1.04 13.77 6.66
CA ALA A 163 0.28 13.24 7.78
C ALA A 163 0.16 11.71 7.78
N ASN A 164 0.19 11.08 6.59
CA ASN A 164 0.31 9.63 6.46
C ASN A 164 1.09 9.26 5.19
N PRO A 165 2.41 9.48 5.18
CA PRO A 165 3.24 9.35 3.97
C PRO A 165 3.44 7.89 3.58
N GLY A 166 3.40 6.97 4.55
CA GLY A 166 3.47 5.53 4.29
C GLY A 166 2.31 5.00 3.45
N GLU A 167 1.15 5.68 3.51
CA GLU A 167 -0.05 5.32 2.76
C GLU A 167 -0.43 6.38 1.71
N TYR A 168 0.50 7.30 1.41
CA TYR A 168 0.23 8.38 0.46
C TYR A 168 -0.16 7.87 -0.93
N PHE A 169 0.32 6.68 -1.33
CA PHE A 169 -0.01 6.06 -2.61
C PHE A 169 -1.52 5.90 -2.86
N VAL A 170 -2.35 5.81 -1.80
CA VAL A 170 -3.81 5.75 -1.93
C VAL A 170 -4.36 7.04 -2.53
N TRP A 171 -3.96 8.19 -1.98
CA TRP A 171 -4.35 9.49 -2.55
C TRP A 171 -3.56 9.82 -3.82
N GLY A 172 -2.26 9.54 -3.83
CA GLY A 172 -1.39 9.78 -4.97
C GLY A 172 -1.89 9.10 -6.25
N GLY A 173 -2.38 7.85 -6.15
CA GLY A 173 -2.99 7.15 -7.28
C GLY A 173 -4.24 7.87 -7.82
N VAL A 174 -5.12 8.33 -6.92
CA VAL A 174 -6.30 9.14 -7.29
C VAL A 174 -5.85 10.46 -7.94
N LEU A 175 -4.84 11.13 -7.38
CA LEU A 175 -4.32 12.39 -7.91
C LEU A 175 -3.80 12.23 -9.34
N VAL A 176 -3.02 11.18 -9.63
CA VAL A 176 -2.52 10.90 -10.99
C VAL A 176 -3.67 10.73 -11.97
N ALA A 177 -4.69 9.94 -11.60
CA ALA A 177 -5.87 9.75 -12.43
C ALA A 177 -6.66 11.05 -12.68
N LEU A 178 -6.83 11.88 -11.65
CA LEU A 178 -7.52 13.17 -11.78
C LEU A 178 -6.75 14.12 -12.67
N LEU A 179 -5.43 14.22 -12.51
CA LEU A 179 -4.58 15.07 -13.36
C LEU A 179 -4.63 14.63 -14.81
N GLU A 180 -4.69 13.32 -15.10
CA GLU A 180 -4.87 12.82 -16.46
C GLU A 180 -6.23 13.22 -17.05
N LEU A 181 -7.31 13.09 -16.27
CA LEU A 181 -8.65 13.50 -16.69
C LEU A 181 -8.76 15.02 -16.91
N GLU A 182 -8.08 15.83 -16.10
CA GLU A 182 -7.98 17.29 -16.29
C GLU A 182 -7.20 17.64 -17.56
N ARG A 183 -6.07 16.97 -17.81
CA ARG A 183 -5.25 17.19 -19.02
C ARG A 183 -5.99 16.83 -20.30
N ASN A 184 -6.84 15.80 -20.26
CA ASN A 184 -7.63 15.35 -21.39
C ASN A 184 -8.95 16.13 -21.56
N GLY A 185 -9.21 17.13 -20.70
CA GLY A 185 -10.38 18.02 -20.79
C GLY A 185 -11.70 17.41 -20.31
N THR A 186 -11.68 16.19 -19.75
CA THR A 186 -12.88 15.53 -19.19
C THR A 186 -13.32 16.19 -17.90
N LEU A 187 -12.37 16.68 -17.10
CA LEU A 187 -12.61 17.40 -15.86
C LEU A 187 -12.14 18.86 -15.96
N PRO A 188 -12.82 19.81 -15.27
CA PRO A 188 -12.34 21.18 -15.15
C PRO A 188 -10.96 21.25 -14.50
N ALA A 189 -10.12 22.20 -14.92
CA ALA A 189 -8.81 22.42 -14.31
C ALA A 189 -8.93 22.70 -12.80
N GLY A 190 -8.08 22.05 -12.00
CA GLY A 190 -8.08 22.21 -10.55
C GLY A 190 -9.18 21.42 -9.81
N TYR A 191 -9.89 20.51 -10.49
CA TYR A 191 -10.86 19.62 -9.86
C TYR A 191 -10.23 18.79 -8.73
N HIS A 192 -8.99 18.34 -8.89
CA HIS A 192 -8.22 17.64 -7.86
C HIS A 192 -8.09 18.42 -6.55
N ILE A 193 -7.99 19.76 -6.62
CA ILE A 193 -7.91 20.64 -5.45
C ILE A 193 -9.26 20.69 -4.74
N ASN A 194 -10.34 20.89 -5.51
CA ASN A 194 -11.70 20.89 -4.95
C ASN A 194 -12.02 19.56 -4.28
N LEU A 195 -11.65 18.45 -4.92
CA LEU A 195 -11.83 17.12 -4.34
C LEU A 195 -11.02 16.95 -3.05
N ALA A 196 -9.76 17.38 -3.02
CA ALA A 196 -8.94 17.33 -1.79
C ALA A 196 -9.60 18.09 -0.63
N ILE A 197 -10.14 19.28 -0.89
CA ILE A 197 -10.85 20.10 0.10
C ILE A 197 -12.13 19.39 0.57
N TYR A 198 -12.96 18.88 -0.35
CA TYR A 198 -14.17 18.16 0.04
C TYR A 198 -13.85 16.90 0.83
N TYR A 199 -12.82 16.16 0.44
CA TYR A 199 -12.40 14.95 1.13
C TYR A 199 -11.96 15.27 2.56
N PHE A 200 -11.20 16.35 2.76
CA PHE A 200 -10.85 16.84 4.09
C PHE A 200 -12.08 17.22 4.93
N ILE A 201 -12.99 18.03 4.38
CA ILE A 201 -14.18 18.51 5.11
C ILE A 201 -15.10 17.34 5.48
N VAL A 202 -15.38 16.45 4.53
CA VAL A 202 -16.18 15.24 4.77
C VAL A 202 -15.48 14.37 5.80
N GLY A 203 -14.16 14.22 5.72
CA GLY A 203 -13.34 13.56 6.73
C GLY A 203 -13.59 14.09 8.14
N VAL A 204 -13.51 15.41 8.33
CA VAL A 204 -13.77 16.07 9.63
C VAL A 204 -15.18 15.78 10.15
N VAL A 205 -16.19 15.78 9.27
CA VAL A 205 -17.57 15.45 9.65
C VAL A 205 -17.70 13.97 10.03
N VAL A 206 -17.12 13.07 9.24
CA VAL A 206 -17.19 11.62 9.47
C VAL A 206 -16.54 11.25 10.80
N ILE A 207 -15.37 11.81 11.13
CA ILE A 207 -14.69 11.48 12.39
C ILE A 207 -15.48 11.95 13.62
N LEU A 208 -16.20 13.07 13.51
CA LEU A 208 -17.10 13.51 14.57
C LEU A 208 -18.21 12.50 14.81
N LEU A 209 -18.90 12.12 13.73
CA LEU A 209 -20.01 11.17 13.78
C LEU A 209 -19.54 9.83 14.32
N LYS A 210 -18.42 9.34 13.81
CA LYS A 210 -17.80 8.09 14.25
C LYS A 210 -17.40 8.16 15.72
N GLY A 211 -16.71 9.21 16.17
CA GLY A 211 -16.35 9.36 17.57
C GLY A 211 -17.57 9.35 18.52
N ILE A 212 -18.64 10.07 18.18
CA ILE A 212 -19.88 10.08 18.99
C ILE A 212 -20.54 8.69 19.00
N VAL A 213 -20.68 8.05 17.84
CA VAL A 213 -21.32 6.74 17.71
C VAL A 213 -20.51 5.68 18.44
N THR A 214 -19.19 5.67 18.27
CA THR A 214 -18.28 4.73 18.91
C THR A 214 -18.29 4.88 20.42
N GLU A 215 -18.30 6.11 20.97
CA GLU A 215 -18.45 6.32 22.42
C GLU A 215 -19.76 5.70 22.95
N ARG A 216 -20.87 5.88 22.22
CA ARG A 216 -22.18 5.32 22.61
C ARG A 216 -22.19 3.79 22.57
N ILE A 217 -21.59 3.20 21.54
CA ILE A 217 -21.47 1.75 21.41
C ILE A 217 -20.59 1.19 22.53
N THR A 218 -19.43 1.80 22.78
CA THR A 218 -18.52 1.40 23.87
C THR A 218 -19.22 1.45 25.22
N ALA A 219 -19.95 2.52 25.53
CA ALA A 219 -20.70 2.62 26.78
C ALA A 219 -21.82 1.56 26.89
N MET A 220 -22.46 1.20 25.78
CA MET A 220 -23.48 0.15 25.74
C MET A 220 -22.87 -1.23 26.03
N ILE A 221 -21.73 -1.55 25.40
CA ILE A 221 -21.04 -2.83 25.58
C ILE A 221 -20.52 -2.96 27.01
N ALA A 222 -19.86 -1.92 27.54
CA ALA A 222 -19.36 -1.92 28.92
C ALA A 222 -20.47 -2.17 29.95
N ARG A 223 -21.66 -1.56 29.75
CA ARG A 223 -22.82 -1.83 30.60
C ARG A 223 -23.34 -3.27 30.48
N ARG A 224 -23.30 -3.86 29.28
CA ARG A 224 -23.73 -5.25 29.06
C ARG A 224 -22.77 -6.26 29.68
N GLU A 225 -21.48 -5.96 29.65
CA GLU A 225 -20.42 -6.82 30.17
C GLU A 225 -20.09 -6.58 31.66
N GLY A 226 -20.71 -5.57 32.28
CA GLY A 226 -20.47 -5.22 33.68
C GLY A 226 -19.09 -4.60 33.95
N VAL A 227 -18.42 -4.11 32.90
CA VAL A 227 -17.09 -3.49 32.99
C VAL A 227 -17.23 -1.99 33.26
N THR A 228 -16.46 -1.48 34.21
CA THR A 228 -16.36 -0.03 34.47
C THR A 228 -15.17 0.52 33.70
N LEU A 229 -15.42 1.52 32.84
CA LEU A 229 -14.43 2.24 32.02
C LEU A 229 -14.05 3.57 32.67
#